data_AF-A0A395GL82-F1
#
_entry.id   AF-A0A395GL82-F1
#
_cell.length_a   1.000
_cell.length_b   1.000
_cell.length_c   1.000
_cell.angle_alpha   90.00
_cell.angle_beta   90.00
_cell.angle_gamma   90.00
#
_symmetry.space_group_name_H-M   'P 1'
#
loop_
_entity.id
_entity.type
_entity.pdbx_description
1 polymer ?
#
loop_
_entity_poly.entity_id
_entity_poly.type
_entity_poly.pdbx_seq_one_letter_code
_entity_poly.pdbx_strand_id
1 'polypeptide(L)'
;MLIDGEKWACEACVRGHRVTTCKHHDRPLIRINRKGRPFSTCSVCNCTPCEAPEEHAKLKREADAKSHSSKVEVHHGLHHTQHPNIL
;
A
#
# COMPACT_ATOMS: atom_id res chain seq x y z
N MET A 1 -1.31 14.50 -14.79
CA MET A 1 -1.22 14.77 -16.24
C MET A 1 -0.56 13.58 -16.95
N LEU A 2 -0.89 13.32 -18.22
CA LEU A 2 -0.18 12.37 -19.08
C LEU A 2 0.46 13.15 -20.23
N ILE A 3 1.75 12.92 -20.48
CA ILE A 3 2.54 13.54 -21.56
C ILE A 3 3.35 12.41 -22.18
N ASP A 4 3.22 12.21 -23.50
CA ASP A 4 3.90 11.13 -24.26
C ASP A 4 3.74 9.72 -23.66
N GLY A 5 2.56 9.45 -23.07
CA GLY A 5 2.25 8.16 -22.44
C GLY A 5 2.83 7.98 -21.03
N GLU A 6 3.61 8.95 -20.54
CA GLU A 6 4.17 8.97 -19.19
C GLU A 6 3.33 9.84 -18.25
N LYS A 7 3.32 9.49 -16.94
CA LYS A 7 2.63 10.31 -15.94
C LYS A 7 3.54 11.43 -15.47
N TRP A 8 2.98 12.64 -15.38
CA TRP A 8 3.66 13.84 -14.91
C TRP A 8 2.82 14.58 -13.87
N ALA A 9 3.48 15.15 -12.87
CA ALA A 9 2.84 15.99 -11.86
C ALA A 9 3.81 17.01 -11.24
N CYS A 10 3.26 18.08 -10.66
CA CYS A 10 4.01 19.13 -9.99
C CYS A 10 4.63 18.64 -8.66
N GLU A 11 5.72 19.23 -8.19
CA GLU A 11 6.37 18.82 -6.93
C GLU A 11 5.41 18.84 -5.72
N ALA A 12 4.66 19.94 -5.55
CA ALA A 12 3.67 20.05 -4.48
C ALA A 12 2.58 18.97 -4.56
N CYS A 13 2.22 18.56 -5.78
CA CYS A 13 1.23 17.54 -6.05
C CYS A 13 1.76 16.14 -5.70
N VAL A 14 3.05 15.89 -5.96
CA VAL A 14 3.72 14.65 -5.55
C VAL A 14 3.79 14.56 -4.03
N ARG A 15 4.29 15.60 -3.37
CA ARG A 15 4.39 15.66 -1.90
C ARG A 15 3.01 15.59 -1.23
N GLY A 16 1.99 16.19 -1.84
CA GLY A 16 0.62 16.22 -1.33
C GLY A 16 -0.26 15.05 -1.76
N HIS A 17 0.27 14.02 -2.44
CA HIS A 17 -0.49 12.86 -2.94
C HIS A 17 -1.66 13.20 -3.89
N ARG A 18 -1.58 14.33 -4.61
CA ARG A 18 -2.58 14.80 -5.60
C ARG A 18 -2.15 14.53 -7.04
N VAL A 19 -1.24 13.57 -7.25
CA VAL A 19 -0.64 13.24 -8.55
C VAL A 19 -1.69 12.84 -9.59
N THR A 20 -2.72 12.10 -9.16
CA THR A 20 -3.80 11.62 -10.03
C THR A 20 -4.62 12.74 -10.64
N THR A 21 -4.81 13.85 -9.91
CA THR A 21 -5.64 15.00 -10.32
C THR A 21 -4.82 16.24 -10.65
N CYS A 22 -3.49 16.14 -10.74
CA CYS A 22 -2.63 17.28 -11.06
C CYS A 22 -2.91 17.82 -12.49
N LYS A 23 -3.33 19.09 -12.55
CA LYS A 23 -3.59 19.88 -13.77
C LYS A 23 -2.81 21.21 -13.85
N HIS A 24 -1.78 21.38 -13.02
CA HIS A 24 -0.95 22.58 -13.08
C HIS A 24 -0.01 22.49 -14.29
N HIS A 25 -0.01 23.53 -15.12
CA HIS A 25 0.85 23.65 -16.30
C HIS A 25 1.90 24.76 -16.14
N ASP A 26 1.69 25.64 -15.16
CA ASP A 26 2.57 26.76 -14.78
C ASP A 26 3.77 26.33 -13.92
N ARG A 27 3.73 25.12 -13.35
CA ARG A 27 4.74 24.62 -12.42
C ARG A 27 5.68 23.62 -13.08
N PRO A 28 6.94 23.52 -12.62
CA PRO A 28 7.84 22.46 -13.07
C PRO A 28 7.22 21.09 -12.79
N LEU A 29 7.12 20.28 -13.84
CA LEU A 29 6.57 18.93 -13.78
C LEU A 29 7.69 17.92 -13.62
N ILE A 30 7.46 16.93 -12.78
CA ILE A 30 8.33 15.78 -12.62
C ILE A 30 7.66 14.52 -13.15
N ARG A 31 8.45 13.66 -13.79
CA ARG A 31 7.98 12.35 -14.28
C ARG A 31 7.69 11.44 -13.08
N ILE A 32 6.52 10.82 -13.12
CA ILE A 32 6.04 9.89 -12.11
C ILE A 32 6.23 8.48 -12.62
N ASN A 33 7.25 7.81 -12.09
CA ASN A 33 7.45 6.40 -12.35
C ASN A 33 6.27 5.60 -11.77
N ARG A 34 5.83 4.56 -12.49
CA ARG A 34 4.87 3.60 -11.95
C ARG A 34 5.56 2.86 -10.80
N LYS A 35 5.27 3.24 -9.56
CA LYS A 35 5.65 2.46 -8.39
C LYS A 35 4.68 1.27 -8.31
N GLY A 36 5.10 0.14 -8.87
CA GLY A 36 4.47 -1.14 -8.58
C GLY A 36 5.00 -1.65 -7.24
N ARG A 37 4.12 -2.24 -6.43
CA ARG A 37 4.62 -3.20 -5.44
C ARG A 37 5.26 -4.33 -6.26
N PRO A 38 6.52 -4.74 -5.98
CA PRO A 38 7.00 -5.99 -6.57
C PRO A 38 5.99 -7.09 -6.22
N PHE A 39 5.82 -8.06 -7.12
CA PHE A 39 4.96 -9.20 -6.84
C PHE A 39 5.36 -9.77 -5.47
N SER A 40 4.37 -10.04 -4.62
CA SER A 40 4.65 -10.65 -3.33
C SER A 40 5.22 -12.04 -3.57
N THR A 41 6.41 -12.30 -3.03
CA THR A 41 6.94 -13.65 -2.96
C THR A 41 5.94 -14.53 -2.23
N CYS A 42 5.54 -15.62 -2.86
CA CYS A 42 4.55 -16.50 -2.27
C CYS A 42 5.11 -17.14 -1.00
N SER A 43 4.38 -17.07 0.11
CA SER A 43 4.82 -17.67 1.37
C SER A 43 4.73 -19.21 1.40
N VAL A 44 4.12 -19.82 0.38
CA VAL A 44 3.96 -21.29 0.28
C VAL A 44 5.09 -21.90 -0.54
N CYS A 45 5.40 -21.34 -1.72
CA CYS A 45 6.44 -21.87 -2.62
C CYS A 45 7.70 -21.00 -2.74
N ASN A 46 7.73 -19.83 -2.09
CA ASN A 46 8.83 -18.86 -2.15
C ASN A 46 9.20 -18.35 -3.57
N CYS A 47 8.33 -18.59 -4.56
CA CYS A 47 8.50 -18.14 -5.94
C CYS A 47 7.94 -16.72 -6.17
N THR A 48 8.55 -16.00 -7.12
CA THR A 48 8.08 -14.71 -7.62
C THR A 48 8.32 -14.63 -9.14
N PRO A 49 7.28 -14.66 -10.00
CA PRO A 49 5.87 -14.85 -9.69
C PRO A 49 5.54 -16.28 -9.25
N CYS A 50 4.44 -16.44 -8.52
CA CYS A 50 3.92 -17.76 -8.16
C CYS A 50 3.02 -18.27 -9.28
N GLU A 51 3.20 -19.52 -9.71
CA GLU A 51 2.39 -20.15 -10.76
C GLU A 51 0.95 -20.45 -10.30
N ALA A 52 0.76 -20.73 -8.99
CA ALA A 52 -0.55 -21.04 -8.40
C ALA A 52 -0.92 -20.07 -7.25
N PRO A 53 -1.10 -18.76 -7.53
CA PRO A 53 -1.30 -17.75 -6.49
C PRO A 53 -2.62 -17.90 -5.72
N GLU A 54 -3.69 -18.35 -6.38
CA GLU A 54 -5.01 -18.55 -5.76
C GLU A 54 -5.01 -19.73 -4.79
N GLU A 55 -4.51 -20.89 -5.23
CA GLU A 55 -4.41 -22.09 -4.40
C GLU A 55 -3.51 -21.85 -3.18
N HIS A 56 -2.33 -21.25 -3.39
CA HIS A 56 -1.43 -20.93 -2.28
C HIS A 56 -1.99 -19.86 -1.33
N ALA A 57 -2.81 -18.92 -1.81
CA ALA A 57 -3.52 -17.98 -0.95
C ALA A 57 -4.59 -18.70 -0.10
N LYS A 58 -5.28 -19.70 -0.65
CA LYS A 58 -6.24 -20.54 0.08
C LYS A 58 -5.54 -21.38 1.15
N LEU A 59 -4.46 -22.08 0.79
CA LEU A 59 -3.65 -22.88 1.72
C LEU A 59 -3.13 -22.05 2.90
N LYS A 60 -2.66 -20.82 2.64
CA LYS A 60 -2.24 -19.90 3.69
C LYS A 60 -3.37 -19.60 4.67
N ARG A 61 -4.56 -19.23 4.17
CA ARG A 61 -5.73 -18.93 5.02
C ARG A 61 -6.13 -20.14 5.86
N GLU A 62 -6.08 -21.34 5.29
CA GLU A 62 -6.39 -22.59 6.00
C GLU A 62 -5.34 -22.89 7.10
N ALA A 63 -4.06 -22.59 6.86
CA ALA A 63 -3.00 -22.75 7.85
C ALA A 63 -3.11 -21.71 9.00
N ASP A 64 -3.35 -20.44 8.68
CA ASP A 64 -3.58 -19.37 9.67
C ASP A 64 -4.81 -19.68 10.56
N ALA A 65 -5.89 -20.19 9.98
CA ALA A 65 -7.09 -20.58 10.72
C ALA A 65 -6.83 -21.73 11.72
N LYS A 66 -5.91 -22.66 11.39
CA LYS A 66 -5.51 -23.73 12.30
C LYS A 66 -4.62 -23.24 13.45
N SER A 67 -3.83 -22.18 13.22
CA SER A 67 -2.88 -21.67 14.22
C SER A 67 -3.53 -20.79 15.29
N HIS A 68 -4.75 -20.29 15.09
CA HIS A 68 -5.39 -19.32 15.98
C HIS A 68 -6.14 -19.92 17.20
N SER A 69 -5.97 -21.22 17.49
CA SER A 69 -6.65 -21.90 18.61
C SER A 69 -5.94 -21.75 19.97
N SER A 70 -4.77 -21.12 20.06
CA SER A 70 -4.06 -20.90 21.34
C SER A 70 -3.95 -19.40 21.68
N LYS A 71 -5.02 -18.90 22.31
CA LYS A 71 -5.08 -17.89 23.39
C LYS A 71 -4.00 -16.78 23.41
N VAL A 72 -4.38 -15.56 23.01
CA VAL A 72 -3.91 -14.32 23.66
C VAL A 72 -5.09 -13.34 23.73
N GLU A 73 -5.69 -13.24 24.92
CA GLU A 73 -6.59 -12.16 25.29
C GLU A 73 -5.79 -10.85 25.33
N VAL A 74 -5.91 -10.02 24.30
CA VAL A 74 -5.37 -8.65 24.34
C VAL A 74 -6.52 -7.73 24.76
N HIS A 75 -6.48 -7.29 26.01
CA HIS A 75 -7.29 -6.18 26.50
C HIS A 75 -7.01 -4.94 25.63
N HIS A 76 -7.99 -4.49 24.86
CA HIS A 76 -7.88 -3.27 24.07
C HIS A 76 -8.02 -2.06 25.01
N GLY A 77 -6.90 -1.61 25.58
CA GLY A 77 -6.83 -0.30 26.24
C GLY A 77 -7.01 0.79 25.19
N LEU A 78 -8.13 1.50 25.24
CA LEU A 78 -8.35 2.71 24.44
C LEU A 78 -7.28 3.76 24.79
N HIS A 79 -6.34 4.01 23.88
CA HIS A 79 -5.48 5.18 24.00
C HIS A 79 -6.17 6.37 23.30
N HIS A 80 -7.04 7.06 24.04
CA HIS A 80 -7.60 8.34 23.64
C HIS A 80 -6.53 9.43 23.81
N THR A 81 -5.81 9.78 22.75
CA THR A 81 -4.91 10.94 22.78
C THR A 81 -5.73 12.21 22.57
N GLN A 82 -6.00 12.90 23.67
CA GLN A 82 -6.52 14.26 23.69
C GLN A 82 -5.47 15.18 23.07
N HIS A 83 -5.78 15.81 21.93
CA HIS A 83 -4.99 16.93 21.43
C HIS A 83 -5.25 18.16 22.31
N PRO A 84 -4.24 18.78 22.94
CA PRO A 84 -4.43 20.10 23.52
C PRO A 84 -4.55 21.12 22.39
N ASN A 85 -5.65 21.86 22.42
CA ASN A 85 -5.89 23.05 21.64
C ASN A 85 -4.86 24.11 22.07
N ILE A 86 -4.04 24.61 21.13
CA ILE A 86 -3.07 25.67 21.42
C ILE A 86 -3.59 26.95 20.75
N LEU A 87 -3.78 27.96 21.61
CA LEU A 87 -4.32 29.30 21.40
C LEU A 87 -3.50 30.13 20.39
#